data_AF-A0A930P6M4-F1
#
_entry.id   AF-A0A930P6M4-F1
#
_cell.length_a   1.000
_cell.length_b   1.000
_cell.length_c   1.000
_cell.angle_alpha   90.00
_cell.angle_beta   90.00
_cell.angle_gamma   90.00
#
_symmetry.space_group_name_H-M   'P 1'
#
loop_
_entity.id
_entity.type
_entity.pdbx_description
1 polymer ?
#
loop_
_entity_poly.entity_id
_entity_poly.type
_entity_poly.pdbx_seq_one_letter_code
_entity_poly.pdbx_strand_id
1 'polypeptide(L)'
;DIPENVTSLGRYVLGFNLATVVVFHGKTPPGHDWTFSNTTGTYDTCTPNGCKFYVPDESLEVYKKAFTSKPSPLSGTSIIHPMSELHE
;
A
#
# COMPACT_ATOMS: atom_id res chain seq x y z
N ASP A 1 -10.83 -0.32 -2.16
CA ASP A 1 -11.12 0.39 -0.91
C ASP A 1 -10.93 -0.58 0.25
N ILE A 2 -10.23 -0.17 1.31
CA ILE A 2 -9.87 -0.99 2.47
C ILE A 2 -10.41 -0.28 3.73
N PRO A 3 -11.48 -0.80 4.34
CA PRO A 3 -12.14 -0.16 5.48
C PRO A 3 -11.23 -0.08 6.72
N GLU A 4 -11.57 0.82 7.65
CA GLU A 4 -10.78 1.09 8.86
C GLU A 4 -10.65 -0.11 9.80
N ASN A 5 -11.60 -1.05 9.77
CA ASN A 5 -11.63 -2.22 10.64
C ASN A 5 -10.75 -3.38 10.12
N VAL A 6 -10.15 -3.23 8.93
CA VAL A 6 -9.23 -4.23 8.38
C VAL A 6 -7.90 -4.13 9.10
N THR A 7 -7.61 -5.12 9.93
CA THR A 7 -6.36 -5.19 10.71
C THR A 7 -5.32 -6.12 10.09
N SER A 8 -5.68 -6.91 9.07
CA SER A 8 -4.78 -7.85 8.41
C SER A 8 -5.11 -8.00 6.93
N LEU A 9 -4.07 -8.26 6.13
CA LEU A 9 -4.13 -8.41 4.68
C LEU A 9 -3.30 -9.62 4.29
N GLY A 10 -3.77 -10.44 3.34
CA GLY A 10 -3.02 -11.60 2.90
C GLY A 10 -1.70 -11.25 2.20
N ARG A 11 -0.83 -12.25 2.05
CA ARG A 11 0.35 -12.14 1.17
C ARG A 11 -0.11 -11.86 -0.28
N TYR A 12 0.63 -11.02 -1.00
CA TYR A 12 0.41 -10.63 -2.40
C TYR A 12 -0.79 -9.72 -2.70
N VAL A 13 -1.66 -9.40 -1.73
CA VAL A 13 -2.90 -8.65 -2.01
C VAL A 13 -2.69 -7.20 -2.43
N LEU A 14 -1.47 -6.67 -2.26
CA LEU A 14 -1.08 -5.32 -2.70
C LEU A 14 -0.22 -5.35 -3.97
N GLY A 15 -0.13 -6.51 -4.63
CA GLY A 15 0.53 -6.66 -5.91
C GLY A 15 -0.45 -6.65 -7.06
N PHE A 16 -0.43 -5.58 -7.85
CA PHE A 16 -1.35 -5.41 -8.98
C PHE A 16 -0.60 -5.48 -10.30
N ASN A 17 -1.21 -6.15 -11.29
CA ASN A 17 -0.70 -6.23 -12.67
C ASN A 17 -1.26 -5.12 -13.57
N LEU A 18 -2.07 -4.22 -13.02
CA LEU A 18 -2.75 -3.13 -13.71
C LEU A 18 -2.71 -1.87 -12.84
N ALA A 19 -2.86 -0.71 -13.47
CA ALA A 19 -3.02 0.56 -12.75
C ALA A 19 -4.21 0.47 -11.79
N THR A 20 -3.92 0.62 -10.50
CA THR A 20 -4.89 0.40 -9.42
C THR A 20 -4.78 1.50 -8.39
N VAL A 21 -5.92 2.04 -8.00
CA VAL A 21 -6.04 2.96 -6.86
C VAL A 21 -6.55 2.18 -5.67
N VAL A 22 -5.78 2.18 -4.59
CA VAL A 22 -6.15 1.54 -3.33
C VAL A 22 -6.24 2.61 -2.27
N VAL A 23 -7.36 2.63 -1.57
CA VAL A 23 -7.69 3.63 -0.56
C VAL A 23 -7.81 2.92 0.78
N PHE A 24 -6.99 3.31 1.76
CA PHE A 24 -7.05 2.83 3.13
C PHE A 24 -7.77 3.86 4.00
N HIS A 25 -8.78 3.41 4.75
CA HIS A 25 -9.50 4.26 5.71
C HIS A 25 -8.96 4.13 7.13
N GLY A 26 -8.18 3.09 7.41
CA GLY A 26 -7.58 2.86 8.73
C GLY A 26 -6.35 3.74 8.98
N LYS A 27 -6.26 4.33 10.17
CA LYS A 27 -5.11 5.12 10.62
C LYS A 27 -3.85 4.27 10.86
N THR A 28 -4.04 2.99 11.16
CA THR A 28 -2.95 2.04 11.38
C THR A 28 -2.86 1.11 10.17
N PRO A 29 -1.67 0.93 9.57
CA PRO A 29 -1.49 -0.05 8.51
C PRO A 29 -1.88 -1.46 9.00
N PRO A 30 -2.61 -2.25 8.20
CA PRO A 30 -2.93 -3.62 8.56
C PRO A 30 -1.65 -4.45 8.72
N GLY A 31 -1.62 -5.28 9.77
CA GLY A 31 -0.51 -6.16 10.08
C GLY A 31 -0.60 -7.48 9.33
N HIS A 32 0.45 -7.82 8.56
CA HIS A 32 0.75 -9.14 7.96
C HIS A 32 2.02 -9.03 7.09
N ASP A 33 2.52 -10.14 6.56
CA ASP A 33 3.51 -10.21 5.47
C ASP A 33 2.92 -9.79 4.11
N TRP A 34 2.33 -8.59 4.01
CA TRP A 34 1.91 -8.07 2.71
C TRP A 34 3.14 -7.90 1.79
N THR A 35 2.92 -8.14 0.50
CA THR A 35 3.93 -7.92 -0.55
C THR A 35 3.26 -7.11 -1.66
N PHE A 36 4.05 -6.28 -2.33
CA PHE A 36 3.62 -5.50 -3.49
C PHE A 36 3.83 -6.25 -4.81
N SER A 37 4.09 -7.55 -4.73
CA SER A 37 4.15 -8.45 -5.87
C SER A 37 2.86 -9.22 -6.00
N ASN A 38 2.35 -9.38 -7.21
CA ASN A 38 1.19 -10.23 -7.45
C ASN A 38 1.55 -11.75 -7.39
N THR A 39 2.84 -12.10 -7.50
CA THR A 39 3.27 -13.49 -7.68
C THR A 39 4.43 -13.94 -6.81
N THR A 40 5.20 -13.02 -6.20
CA THR A 40 6.38 -13.38 -5.38
C THR A 40 6.58 -12.51 -4.14
N GLY A 41 7.65 -12.75 -3.38
CA GLY A 41 8.00 -11.94 -2.21
C GLY A 41 9.07 -10.87 -2.47
N THR A 42 9.54 -10.68 -3.70
CA THR A 42 10.80 -9.93 -3.91
C THR A 42 10.72 -8.77 -4.89
N TYR A 43 9.78 -8.78 -5.84
CA TYR A 43 9.61 -7.69 -6.80
C TYR A 43 8.27 -6.99 -6.64
N ASP A 44 8.30 -5.66 -6.56
CA ASP A 44 7.11 -4.81 -6.53
C ASP A 44 6.53 -4.66 -7.95
N THR A 45 5.40 -5.33 -8.20
CA THR A 45 4.64 -5.18 -9.45
C THR A 45 3.75 -3.93 -9.43
N CYS A 46 3.51 -3.34 -8.27
CA CYS A 46 2.59 -2.23 -8.10
C CYS A 46 3.15 -0.93 -8.69
N THR A 47 4.40 -0.59 -8.36
CA THR A 47 5.07 0.63 -8.85
C THR A 47 5.10 0.76 -10.38
N PRO A 48 5.63 -0.21 -11.15
CA PRO A 48 5.74 -0.07 -12.61
C PRO A 48 4.39 -0.01 -13.33
N ASN A 49 3.31 -0.48 -12.69
CA ASN A 49 1.97 -0.52 -13.28
C ASN A 49 1.12 0.73 -12.96
N GLY A 50 1.68 1.72 -12.26
CA GLY A 50 0.96 2.97 -11.96
C GLY A 50 -0.01 2.86 -10.79
N CYS A 51 0.29 1.99 -9.81
CA CYS A 51 -0.44 1.97 -8.55
C CYS A 51 -0.40 3.31 -7.82
N LYS A 52 -1.48 3.62 -7.10
CA LYS A 52 -1.52 4.67 -6.08
C LYS A 52 -2.20 4.17 -4.82
N PHE A 53 -1.57 4.39 -3.68
CA PHE A 53 -2.09 4.14 -2.35
C PHE A 53 -2.49 5.47 -1.71
N TYR A 54 -3.76 5.62 -1.36
CA TYR A 54 -4.25 6.76 -0.60
C TYR A 54 -4.51 6.33 0.83
N VAL A 55 -3.97 7.07 1.79
CA VAL A 55 -4.02 6.74 3.22
C VAL A 55 -4.43 7.98 4.03
N PRO A 56 -4.94 7.86 5.26
CA PRO A 56 -5.30 9.03 6.04
C PRO A 56 -4.09 9.96 6.21
N ASP A 57 -4.29 11.26 5.99
CA ASP A 57 -3.24 12.28 5.97
C ASP A 57 -2.34 12.24 7.21
N GLU A 58 -2.96 12.12 8.38
CA GLU A 58 -2.30 12.01 9.68
C GLU A 58 -1.43 10.75 9.84
N SER A 59 -1.66 9.74 9.00
CA SER A 59 -1.00 8.43 9.04
C SER A 59 -0.03 8.21 7.88
N LEU A 60 0.18 9.21 7.01
CA LEU A 60 1.00 9.11 5.80
C LEU A 60 2.39 8.53 6.09
N GLU A 61 3.10 9.11 7.07
CA GLU A 61 4.46 8.69 7.43
C GLU A 61 4.49 7.28 8.06
N VAL A 62 3.41 6.89 8.76
CA VAL A 62 3.27 5.54 9.34
C VAL A 62 3.13 4.51 8.21
N TYR A 63 2.30 4.78 7.21
CA TYR A 63 2.16 3.92 6.03
C TYR A 63 3.43 3.87 5.19
N LYS A 64 4.10 5.00 4.95
CA LYS A 64 5.39 5.05 4.25
C LYS A 64 6.44 4.18 4.93
N LYS A 65 6.55 4.29 6.25
CA LYS A 65 7.49 3.49 7.04
C LYS A 65 7.11 2.01 7.04
N ALA A 66 5.83 1.70 7.19
CA ALA A 66 5.34 0.33 7.13
C ALA A 66 5.72 -0.26 5.76
N PHE A 67 5.25 0.33 4.67
CA PHE A 67 5.36 -0.20 3.30
C PHE A 67 6.79 -0.29 2.75
N THR A 68 7.74 0.44 3.34
CA THR A 68 9.18 0.33 3.01
C THR A 68 9.97 -0.55 3.97
N SER A 69 9.31 -1.21 4.93
CA SER A 69 9.93 -2.17 5.85
C SER A 69 9.84 -3.62 5.35
N LYS A 70 10.73 -4.47 5.86
CA LYS A 70 10.75 -5.93 5.61
C LYS A 70 9.38 -6.58 5.92
N PRO A 71 9.00 -7.69 5.25
CA PRO A 71 9.85 -8.58 4.46
C PRO A 71 9.98 -8.25 2.96
N SER A 72 9.00 -7.57 2.36
CA SER A 72 8.95 -7.30 0.91
C SER A 72 8.66 -5.81 0.66
N PRO A 73 9.61 -4.91 1.00
CA PRO A 73 9.35 -3.47 0.99
C PRO A 73 9.14 -2.94 -0.42
N LEU A 74 8.32 -1.89 -0.55
CA LEU A 74 8.38 -1.01 -1.72
C LEU A 74 9.79 -0.45 -1.87
N SER A 75 10.23 -0.25 -3.11
CA SER A 75 11.50 0.43 -3.39
C SER A 75 11.49 1.92 -3.01
N GLY A 76 10.30 2.50 -2.83
CA GLY A 76 10.13 3.90 -2.47
C GLY A 76 8.71 4.22 -2.02
N THR A 77 8.47 5.48 -1.67
CA THR A 77 7.19 5.96 -1.12
C THR A 77 6.39 6.81 -2.10
N SER A 78 6.86 6.95 -3.35
CA SER A 78 6.30 7.87 -4.35
C SER A 78 4.88 7.52 -4.79
N ILE A 79 4.41 6.30 -4.51
CA ILE A 79 3.05 5.85 -4.81
C ILE A 79 2.11 5.94 -3.61
N ILE A 80 2.58 6.44 -2.46
CA ILE A 80 1.80 6.58 -1.22
C ILE A 80 1.46 8.06 -1.03
N HIS A 81 0.17 8.36 -1.13
CA HIS A 81 -0.40 9.69 -1.12
C HIS A 81 -1.34 9.89 0.07
N PRO A 82 -1.45 11.11 0.60
CA PRO A 82 -2.51 11.44 1.54
C PRO A 82 -3.88 11.39 0.85
N MET A 83 -4.91 10.95 1.58
CA MET A 83 -6.26 10.78 1.06
C MET A 83 -6.89 12.10 0.58
N SER A 84 -6.43 13.25 1.09
CA SER A 84 -6.80 14.57 0.56
C SER A 84 -6.50 14.77 -0.93
N GLU A 85 -5.51 14.06 -1.50
CA GLU A 85 -5.16 14.10 -2.93
C GLU A 85 -6.01 13.14 -3.81
N LEU A 86 -7.00 12.43 -3.25
CA LEU A 86 -7.78 11.40 -3.97
C LEU A 86 -8.73 11.98 -5.04
N HIS A 87 -9.08 13.25 -4.94
CA HIS A 87 -10.06 13.92 -5.82
C HIS A 87 -9.44 14.99 -6.74
N GLU A 88 -8.12 14.97 -6.94
CA GLU A 88 -7.46 15.80 -7.97
C GLU A 88 -7.44 15.14 -9.36
#